data_AF-A0A4Z1CF97-F1
#
_entry.id   AF-A0A4Z1CF97-F1
#
_cell.length_a   1.000
_cell.length_b   1.000
_cell.length_c   1.000
_cell.angle_alpha   90.00
_cell.angle_beta   90.00
_cell.angle_gamma   90.00
#
_symmetry.space_group_name_H-M   'P 1'
#
loop_
_entity.id
_entity.type
_entity.pdbx_description
1 polymer ?
#
loop_
_entity_poly.entity_id
_entity_poly.type
_entity_poly.pdbx_seq_one_letter_code
_entity_poly.pdbx_strand_id
1 'polypeptide(L)' 'MEWQAEGTVIARRPHGETAVIIDVLTLEHGRHAGVVPGGASQKRAAMLQPGARLSLRWRAR' A
#
# COMPACT_ATOMS: atom_id res chain seq x y z
N MET A 1 2.44 15.69 5.86
CA MET A 1 3.70 14.96 5.60
C MET A 1 3.61 14.27 4.23
N GLU A 2 4.58 14.49 3.35
CA GLU A 2 4.67 13.83 2.02
C GLU A 2 6.06 13.23 1.84
N TRP A 3 6.14 11.97 1.41
CA TRP A 3 7.39 11.28 1.14
C TRP A 3 7.24 10.22 0.04
N GLN A 4 8.37 9.74 -0.48
CA GLN A 4 8.45 8.69 -1.49
C GLN A 4 9.44 7.63 -1.02
N ALA A 5 9.15 6.36 -1.25
CA ALA A 5 10.04 5.25 -0.89
C ALA A 5 9.71 4.00 -1.70
N GLU A 6 10.65 3.07 -1.76
CA GLU A 6 10.35 1.68 -2.14
C GLU A 6 9.96 0.88 -0.89
N GLY A 7 9.04 -0.08 -1.08
CA GLY A 7 8.65 -0.98 0.00
C GLY A 7 8.00 -2.26 -0.49
N THR A 8 7.93 -3.23 0.42
CA THR A 8 7.29 -4.51 0.17
C THR A 8 5.97 -4.59 0.93
N VAL A 9 4.89 -4.96 0.25
CA VAL A 9 3.61 -5.23 0.90
C VAL A 9 3.77 -6.45 1.81
N ILE A 10 3.36 -6.32 3.07
CA ILE A 10 3.42 -7.40 4.06
C ILE A 10 2.03 -7.87 4.50
N ALA A 11 1.01 -7.00 4.38
CA ALA A 11 -0.37 -7.38 4.60
C ALA A 11 -1.30 -6.55 3.70
N ARG A 12 -2.48 -7.11 3.42
CA ARG A 12 -3.55 -6.49 2.65
C ARG A 12 -4.88 -6.85 3.28
N ARG A 13 -5.78 -5.87 3.41
CA ARG A 13 -7.16 -6.10 3.83
C ARG A 13 -8.15 -5.19 3.08
N PRO A 14 -9.38 -5.64 2.77
CA PRO A 14 -10.43 -4.79 2.22
C PRO A 14 -10.74 -3.58 3.11
N HIS A 15 -11.14 -2.47 2.50
CA HIS A 15 -11.58 -1.27 3.20
C HIS A 15 -12.70 -0.57 2.42
N GLY A 16 -13.93 -0.61 2.96
CA GLY A 16 -15.11 -0.12 2.25
C GLY A 16 -15.36 -0.92 0.96
N GLU A 17 -15.99 -0.26 -0.01
CA GLU A 17 -16.44 -0.93 -1.24
C GLU A 17 -15.33 -1.11 -2.28
N THR A 18 -14.45 -0.12 -2.42
CA THR A 18 -13.47 -0.09 -3.53
C THR A 18 -12.01 -0.01 -3.08
N ALA A 19 -11.75 0.31 -1.81
CA ALA A 19 -10.40 0.51 -1.30
C ALA A 19 -9.87 -0.73 -0.57
N VAL A 20 -8.56 -0.72 -0.36
CA VAL A 20 -7.87 -1.68 0.50
C VAL A 20 -6.90 -0.91 1.39
N ILE A 21 -6.64 -1.46 2.57
CA ILE A 21 -5.50 -1.04 3.39
C ILE A 21 -4.37 -2.02 3.13
N ILE A 22 -3.18 -1.49 2.86
CA ILE A 22 -1.95 -2.27 2.80
C ILE A 22 -1.04 -1.88 3.96
N ASP A 23 -0.36 -2.86 4.54
CA ASP A 23 0.83 -2.64 5.35
C ASP A 23 2.05 -2.83 4.45
N VAL A 24 2.97 -1.86 4.47
CA VAL A 24 4.20 -1.89 3.68
C VAL A 24 5.39 -1.71 4.61
N LEU A 25 6.42 -2.54 4.43
CA LEU A 25 7.73 -2.33 5.04
C LEU A 25 8.63 -1.57 4.07
N THR A 26 9.12 -0.41 4.49
CA THR A 26 10.09 0.41 3.76
C THR A 26 11.41 0.45 4.53
N LEU A 27 12.52 0.69 3.83
CA LEU A 27 13.83 0.78 4.47
C LEU A 27 13.94 2.03 5.37
N GLU A 28 13.52 3.18 4.86
CA GLU A 28 13.75 4.48 5.50
C GLU A 28 12.69 4.85 6.54
N HIS A 29 11.46 4.34 6.39
CA HIS A 29 10.34 4.70 7.25
C HIS A 29 9.82 3.49 8.07
N GLY A 30 10.34 2.28 7.86
CA GLY A 30 9.82 1.08 8.53
C GLY A 30 8.41 0.73 8.07
N ARG A 31 7.57 0.19 8.98
CA ARG A 31 6.22 -0.27 8.66
C ARG A 31 5.21 0.88 8.59
N HIS A 32 4.48 0.97 7.48
CA HIS A 32 3.47 1.99 7.23
C HIS A 32 2.18 1.38 6.67
N ALA A 33 1.03 1.77 7.23
CA ALA A 33 -0.30 1.30 6.83
C ALA A 33 -1.06 2.36 6.01
N GLY A 34 -1.37 2.08 4.74
CA GLY A 34 -1.89 3.06 3.79
C GLY A 34 -3.17 2.60 3.09
N VAL A 35 -4.10 3.54 2.89
CA VAL A 35 -5.31 3.29 2.10
C VAL A 35 -5.00 3.45 0.62
N VAL A 36 -5.36 2.46 -0.19
CA VAL A 36 -5.24 2.48 -1.65
C VAL A 36 -6.63 2.50 -2.27
N PRO A 37 -7.13 3.67 -2.71
CA PRO A 37 -8.40 3.78 -3.43
C PRO A 37 -8.41 2.91 -4.69
N GLY A 38 -9.52 2.23 -4.97
CA GLY A 38 -9.64 1.32 -6.11
C GLY A 38 -8.72 0.08 -6.03
N GLY A 39 -8.07 -0.18 -4.90
CA GLY A 39 -7.21 -1.34 -4.70
C GLY A 39 -7.97 -2.67 -4.60
N ALA A 40 -9.30 -2.63 -4.55
CA ALA A 40 -10.15 -3.81 -4.73
C ALA A 40 -10.27 -4.24 -6.20
N SER A 41 -10.02 -3.34 -7.17
CA SER A 41 -10.08 -3.68 -8.60
C SER A 41 -9.11 -4.81 -8.96
N GLN A 42 -9.52 -5.70 -9.87
CA GLN A 42 -8.71 -6.86 -10.27
C GLN A 42 -7.28 -6.48 -10.69
N LYS A 43 -7.13 -5.41 -11.48
CA LYS A 43 -5.84 -4.91 -11.97
C LYS A 43 -4.92 -4.47 -10.82
N ARG A 44 -5.43 -3.70 -9.85
CA ARG A 44 -4.62 -3.22 -8.71
C ARG A 44 -4.43 -4.29 -7.65
N ALA A 45 -5.45 -5.11 -7.40
CA ALA A 45 -5.41 -6.19 -6.43
C ALA A 45 -4.23 -7.14 -6.65
N ALA A 46 -3.88 -7.43 -7.91
CA ALA A 46 -2.73 -8.26 -8.25
C ALA A 46 -1.38 -7.64 -7.81
N MET A 47 -1.24 -6.31 -7.94
CA MET A 47 -0.01 -5.60 -7.55
C MET A 47 0.11 -5.40 -6.03
N LEU A 48 -1.00 -5.48 -5.29
CA LEU A 48 -1.05 -5.21 -3.86
C LEU A 48 -0.95 -6.48 -3.00
N GLN A 49 -0.51 -7.59 -3.58
CA GLN A 49 -0.35 -8.85 -2.84
C GLN A 49 0.84 -8.77 -1.87
N PRO A 50 0.78 -9.46 -0.72
CA PRO A 50 1.96 -9.66 0.12
C PRO A 50 3.14 -10.20 -0.68
N GLY A 51 4.33 -9.62 -0.47
CA GLY A 51 5.55 -9.90 -1.22
C GLY A 51 5.77 -9.00 -2.45
N ALA A 52 4.76 -8.27 -2.91
CA ALA A 52 4.92 -7.31 -4.00
C ALA A 52 5.78 -6.12 -3.57
N ARG A 53 6.76 -5.76 -4.41
CA ARG A 53 7.56 -4.54 -4.25
C ARG A 53 6.92 -3.39 -5.02
N LEU A 54 6.78 -2.25 -4.35
CA LEU A 54 6.11 -1.07 -4.86
C LEU A 54 7.00 0.16 -4.70
N SER A 55 6.97 1.04 -5.71
CA SER A 55 7.34 2.43 -5.54
C SER A 55 6.13 3.18 -4.99
N LEU A 56 6.30 3.85 -3.85
CA LEU A 56 5.23 4.46 -3.07
C LEU A 56 5.39 5.97 -3.07
N ARG A 57 4.26 6.68 -3.22
CA ARG A 57 4.15 8.09 -2.87
C ARG A 57 3.13 8.21 -1.75
N TRP A 58 3.59 8.64 -0.57
CA TRP A 58 2.78 8.75 0.62
C TRP A 58 2.36 10.19 0.89
N ARG A 59 1.09 10.36 1.26
CA ARG A 59 0.53 11.66 1.67
C ARG A 59 -0.33 11.48 2.92
N ALA A 60 0.11 12.04 4.03
CA ALA A 60 -0.67 12.18 5.26
C ALA A 60 -0.92 13.68 5.52
N ARG A 61 -2.17 14.03 5.83
CA ARG A 61 -2.54 15.38 6.27
C ARG A 61 -2.31 15.49 7.77
#